data_AF-A0A8T3YRB7-F1
#
_entry.id   AF-A0A8T3YRB7-F1
#
_cell.length_a   1.000
_cell.length_b   1.000
_cell.length_c   1.000
_cell.angle_alpha   90.00
_cell.angle_beta   90.00
_cell.angle_gamma   90.00
#
_symmetry.space_group_name_H-M   'P 1'
#
loop_
_entity.id
_entity.type
_entity.pdbx_description
1 polymer ?
#
loop_
_entity_poly.entity_id
_entity_poly.type
_entity_poly.pdbx_seq_one_letter_code
_entity_poly.pdbx_strand_id
1 'polypeptide(L)'
;MKLTRTKRGQELALSTIIIAVLVLLILLVLGIILTRQTGKFSTGVSSCEARGGTCIEESAYTTCQIKAPQYTCAEVEPAASSKKCCLDAS
;
A
#
# COMPACT_ATOMS: atom_id res chain seq x y z
N MET A 1 14.33 15.01 60.35
CA MET A 1 13.17 15.46 59.54
C MET A 1 12.95 14.45 58.42
N LYS A 2 11.80 13.77 58.38
CA LYS A 2 11.44 12.79 57.34
C LYS A 2 10.85 13.54 56.14
N LEU A 3 11.53 13.50 54.99
CA LEU A 3 10.99 14.00 53.73
C LEU A 3 9.99 12.99 53.15
N THR A 4 8.70 13.28 53.25
CA THR A 4 7.65 12.56 52.50
C THR A 4 7.49 13.20 51.13
N ARG A 5 8.32 12.76 50.17
CA ARG A 5 8.25 13.16 48.76
C ARG A 5 6.93 12.64 48.16
N THR A 6 6.18 13.56 47.57
CA THR A 6 4.83 13.42 47.03
C THR A 6 4.68 12.23 46.06
N LYS A 7 3.90 11.21 46.46
CA LYS A 7 3.54 10.04 45.62
C LYS A 7 2.45 10.32 44.56
N ARG A 8 1.78 11.47 44.61
CA ARG A 8 0.54 11.70 43.81
C ARG A 8 0.75 12.03 42.33
N GLY A 9 1.93 12.54 41.93
CA GLY A 9 2.23 12.80 40.50
C GLY A 9 2.81 11.60 39.75
N GLN A 10 3.30 10.59 40.48
CA GLN A 10 4.02 9.46 39.90
C GLN A 10 3.07 8.37 39.37
N GLU A 11 1.86 8.25 39.93
CA GLU A 11 0.84 7.30 39.43
C GLU A 11 0.26 7.70 38.06
N LEU A 12 0.06 9.00 37.81
CA LEU A 12 -0.39 9.48 36.51
C LEU A 12 0.68 9.31 35.43
N ALA A 13 1.95 9.52 35.79
CA ALA A 13 3.07 9.32 34.86
C ALA A 13 3.24 7.85 34.47
N LEU A 14 3.08 6.91 35.42
CA LEU A 14 3.28 5.49 35.16
C LEU A 14 2.20 4.92 34.20
N SER A 15 0.93 5.27 34.43
CA SER A 15 -0.19 4.82 33.59
C SER A 15 -0.09 5.35 32.16
N THR A 16 0.35 6.60 31.99
CA THR A 16 0.51 7.23 30.67
C THR A 16 1.58 6.54 29.83
N ILE A 17 2.71 6.16 30.46
CA ILE A 17 3.80 5.44 29.78
C ILE A 17 3.30 4.07 29.29
N ILE A 18 2.52 3.35 30.10
CA ILE A 18 1.97 2.04 29.72
C ILE A 18 1.07 2.18 28.50
N ILE A 19 0.16 3.16 28.49
CA ILE A 19 -0.74 3.40 27.36
C ILE A 19 0.05 3.77 26.10
N ALA A 20 1.05 4.64 26.23
CA ALA A 20 1.89 5.05 25.11
C ALA A 20 2.59 3.85 24.45
N VAL A 21 3.16 2.94 25.24
CA VAL A 21 3.81 1.72 24.73
C VAL A 21 2.80 0.78 24.07
N LEU A 22 1.61 0.62 24.66
CA LEU A 22 0.55 -0.23 24.12
C LEU A 22 0.07 0.27 22.74
N VAL A 23 -0.14 1.58 22.61
CA VAL A 23 -0.51 2.21 21.33
C VAL A 23 0.60 2.03 20.29
N LEU A 24 1.86 2.21 20.69
CA LEU A 24 3.02 2.04 19.81
C LEU A 24 3.11 0.61 19.26
N LEU A 25 2.88 -0.40 20.11
CA LEU A 25 2.82 -1.81 19.70
C LEU A 25 1.69 -2.08 18.71
N ILE A 26 0.49 -1.55 18.97
CA ILE A 26 -0.66 -1.74 18.08
C ILE A 26 -0.38 -1.11 16.71
N LEU A 27 0.14 0.12 16.68
CA LEU A 27 0.50 0.80 15.44
C LEU A 27 1.59 0.06 14.67
N LEU A 28 2.57 -0.53 15.36
CA LEU A 28 3.60 -1.34 14.74
C LEU A 28 3.00 -2.57 14.04
N VAL A 29 2.11 -3.29 14.72
CA VAL A 29 1.45 -4.49 14.16
C VAL A 29 0.56 -4.13 12.98
N LEU A 30 -0.27 -3.09 13.11
CA LEU A 30 -1.10 -2.59 12.01
C LEU A 30 -0.25 -2.12 10.82
N GLY A 31 0.85 -1.41 11.09
CA GLY A 31 1.79 -0.97 10.06
C GLY A 31 2.38 -2.13 9.27
N ILE A 32 2.78 -3.22 9.93
CA ILE A 32 3.30 -4.42 9.26
C ILE A 32 2.22 -5.10 8.41
N ILE A 33 1.00 -5.25 8.94
CA ILE A 33 -0.11 -5.89 8.20
C ILE A 33 -0.49 -5.06 6.98
N LEU A 34 -0.66 -3.75 7.15
CA LEU A 34 -0.98 -2.84 6.07
C LEU A 34 0.13 -2.86 5.01
N THR A 35 1.40 -2.74 5.40
CA THR A 35 2.54 -2.79 4.46
C THR A 35 2.55 -4.09 3.64
N ARG A 36 2.25 -5.24 4.26
CA ARG A 36 2.13 -6.52 3.56
C ARG A 36 0.96 -6.56 2.57
N GLN A 37 -0.14 -5.87 2.86
CA GLN A 37 -1.31 -5.83 1.99
C GLN A 37 -1.19 -4.77 0.89
N THR A 38 -0.58 -3.61 1.15
CA THR A 38 -0.39 -2.53 0.17
C THR A 38 0.47 -2.97 -1.02
N GLY A 39 1.41 -3.90 -0.81
CA GLY A 39 2.16 -4.54 -1.89
C GLY A 39 1.28 -5.31 -2.90
N LYS A 40 0.09 -5.77 -2.48
CA LYS A 40 -0.90 -6.42 -3.35
C LYS A 40 -2.02 -5.48 -3.83
N PHE A 41 -2.32 -4.43 -3.07
CA PHE A 41 -3.32 -3.44 -3.49
C PHE A 41 -2.80 -2.52 -4.59
N SER A 42 -1.51 -2.15 -4.60
CA SER A 42 -0.95 -1.28 -5.65
C SER A 42 -1.12 -1.89 -7.04
N THR A 43 -0.93 -3.20 -7.17
CA THR A 43 -1.13 -3.97 -8.40
C THR A 43 -2.60 -4.11 -8.81
N GLY A 44 -3.54 -4.08 -7.86
CA GLY A 44 -4.98 -4.20 -8.15
C GLY A 44 -5.64 -2.93 -8.69
N VAL A 45 -5.15 -1.73 -8.32
CA VAL A 45 -5.70 -0.45 -8.82
C VAL A 45 -4.99 0.09 -10.07
N SER A 46 -3.79 -0.43 -10.35
CA SER A 46 -2.96 -0.07 -11.51
C SER A 46 -2.97 -1.11 -12.62
N SER A 47 -3.66 -2.24 -12.46
CA SER A 47 -3.76 -3.24 -13.53
C SER A 47 -4.67 -2.73 -14.64
N CYS A 48 -4.24 -2.97 -15.88
CA CYS A 48 -5.00 -2.61 -17.08
C CYS A 48 -6.43 -3.21 -17.06
N GLU A 49 -6.53 -4.47 -16.63
CA GLU A 49 -7.78 -5.24 -16.57
C GLU A 49 -8.77 -4.66 -15.55
N ALA A 50 -8.27 -4.15 -14.40
CA ALA A 50 -9.13 -3.51 -13.40
C ALA A 50 -9.73 -2.18 -13.88
N ARG A 51 -9.17 -1.60 -14.95
CA ARG A 51 -9.66 -0.37 -15.59
C ARG A 51 -10.53 -0.65 -16.83
N GLY A 52 -10.83 -1.92 -17.10
CA GLY A 52 -11.58 -2.32 -18.29
C GLY A 52 -10.75 -2.28 -19.58
N GLY A 53 -9.42 -2.31 -19.45
CA GLY A 53 -8.50 -2.35 -20.58
C GLY A 53 -7.94 -3.73 -20.86
N THR A 54 -7.36 -3.88 -22.04
CA THR A 54 -6.66 -5.07 -22.50
C THR A 54 -5.16 -4.81 -22.65
N CYS A 55 -4.36 -5.80 -22.27
CA CYS A 55 -2.91 -5.76 -22.42
C CYS A 55 -2.51 -6.24 -23.80
N ILE A 56 -2.06 -5.30 -24.64
CA ILE A 56 -1.66 -5.57 -26.02
C ILE A 56 -0.15 -5.36 -26.19
N GLU A 57 0.45 -6.02 -27.16
CA GLU A 57 1.87 -5.82 -27.48
C GLU A 57 2.13 -4.41 -28.00
N GLU A 58 3.35 -3.89 -27.81
CA GLU A 58 3.76 -2.57 -28.30
C GLU A 58 3.52 -2.38 -29.80
N SER A 59 3.67 -3.45 -30.60
CA SER A 59 3.40 -3.46 -32.04
C SER A 59 1.93 -3.15 -32.38
N ALA A 60 1.00 -3.62 -31.56
CA ALA A 60 -0.44 -3.39 -31.69
C ALA A 60 -0.91 -2.10 -30.97
N TYR A 61 -0.05 -1.46 -30.18
CA TYR A 61 -0.41 -0.26 -29.42
C TYR A 61 -0.82 0.94 -30.29
N THR A 62 -0.42 0.95 -31.56
CA THR A 62 -0.79 2.01 -32.50
C THR A 62 -2.29 2.02 -32.81
N THR A 63 -2.96 0.87 -32.76
CA THR A 63 -4.41 0.75 -33.01
C THR A 63 -5.25 0.94 -31.75
N CYS A 64 -4.62 1.30 -30.64
CA CYS A 64 -5.29 1.52 -29.37
C CYS A 64 -6.05 2.86 -29.36
N GLN A 65 -7.31 2.83 -28.91
CA GLN A 65 -8.15 4.03 -28.76
C GLN A 65 -7.64 4.92 -27.63
N ILE A 66 -7.41 4.35 -26.44
CA ILE A 66 -6.97 5.09 -25.26
C ILE A 66 -5.66 4.50 -24.75
N LYS A 67 -4.60 5.27 -24.95
CA LYS A 67 -3.21 4.94 -24.62
C LYS A 67 -2.93 5.21 -23.15
N ALA A 68 -2.68 4.17 -22.37
CA ALA A 68 -2.46 4.31 -20.94
C ALA A 68 -1.17 3.60 -20.47
N PRO A 69 0.00 4.18 -20.75
CA PRO A 69 1.31 3.57 -20.47
C PRO A 69 1.60 3.42 -18.97
N GLN A 70 0.86 4.13 -18.11
CA GLN A 70 1.02 4.08 -16.66
C GLN A 70 0.43 2.83 -15.99
N TYR A 71 -0.41 2.06 -16.70
CA TYR A 71 -1.02 0.86 -16.13
C TYR A 71 -0.14 -0.36 -16.39
N THR A 72 -0.01 -1.19 -15.37
CA THR A 72 0.78 -2.40 -15.45
C THR A 72 -0.04 -3.52 -16.07
N CYS A 73 0.58 -4.23 -16.98
CA CYS A 73 0.09 -5.51 -17.46
C CYS A 73 0.75 -6.58 -16.60
N ALA A 74 0.00 -7.59 -16.15
CA ALA A 74 0.61 -8.74 -15.49
C ALA A 74 1.56 -9.41 -16.50
N GLU A 75 2.86 -9.19 -16.30
CA GLU A 75 3.91 -9.77 -17.13
C GLU A 75 3.91 -11.28 -16.89
N VAL A 76 3.32 -12.02 -17.82
CA VAL A 76 3.53 -13.46 -17.92
C VAL A 76 4.91 -13.64 -18.53
N GLU A 77 5.84 -14.25 -17.79
CA GLU A 77 7.15 -14.64 -18.34
C GLU A 77 6.99 -15.44 -19.65
N PRO A 78 7.88 -15.27 -20.64
CA PRO A 78 9.14 -14.53 -20.56
C PRO A 78 9.00 -13.04 -20.92
N ALA A 79 9.76 -12.22 -20.18
CA ALA A 79 9.89 -10.77 -20.28
C ALA A 79 10.56 -10.31 -21.60
N ALA A 80 9.86 -10.45 -22.73
CA ALA A 80 10.36 -10.01 -24.04
C ALA A 80 9.40 -9.08 -24.82
N SER A 81 8.15 -8.93 -24.37
CA SER A 81 7.19 -8.04 -25.04
C SER A 81 6.81 -6.91 -24.11
N SER A 82 7.22 -5.68 -24.45
CA SER A 82 6.70 -4.44 -23.87
C SER A 82 5.18 -4.37 -24.09
N LYS A 83 4.38 -5.01 -23.22
CA LYS A 83 2.92 -4.94 -23.31
C LYS A 83 2.47 -3.61 -22.74
N LYS A 84 1.64 -2.89 -23.50
CA LYS A 84 1.06 -1.62 -23.09
C LYS A 84 -0.43 -1.79 -22.84
N CYS A 85 -0.96 -1.04 -21.87
CA CYS A 85 -2.38 -1.07 -21.58
C CYS A 85 -3.16 -0.25 -22.61
N CYS A 86 -4.17 -0.90 -23.20
CA CYS A 86 -5.13 -0.26 -24.07
C CYS A 86 -6.51 -0.27 -23.42
N LEU A 87 -7.14 0.90 -23.27
CA LEU A 87 -8.52 0.97 -22.79
C LEU A 87 -9.47 1.04 -23.99
N ASP A 88 -10.52 0.21 -23.96
CA ASP A 88 -11.62 0.29 -24.89
C ASP A 88 -12.49 1.50 -24.52
N ALA A 89 -12.62 2.45 -25.45
CA ALA A 89 -13.54 3.57 -25.31
C ALA A 89 -14.97 3.04 -25.47
N SER A 90 -15.60 2.67 -24.36
CA SER A 90 -17.04 2.38 -24.31
C SER A 90 -17.86 3.66 -24.40
#